data_AF-A0A3M6UJ87-F1
#
_entry.id   AF-A0A3M6UJ87-F1
#
_cell.length_a   1.000
_cell.length_b   1.000
_cell.length_c   1.000
_cell.angle_alpha   90.00
_cell.angle_beta   90.00
_cell.angle_gamma   90.00
#
_symmetry.space_group_name_H-M   'P 1'
#
loop_
_entity.id
_entity.type
_entity.pdbx_description
1 polymer ?
#
loop_
_entity_poly.entity_id
_entity_poly.type
_entity_poly.pdbx_seq_one_letter_code
_entity_poly.pdbx_strand_id
1 'polypeptide(L)'
;MERGADLPGDQENRMLEPADAEGGALGKTFQCILTEQFKRLREGDRFWHENAPNRSLDTDKTAFTQCQLQEIRKVTLAKIICDNAESIPSIPRRVLQQSKIFVDCNKLPEMNLDVFTPDFKCRQIKYRTWWAISTVDWSYY
;
A
#
# COMPACT_ATOMS: atom_id res chain seq x y z
N MET A 1 -41.74 -26.00 -26.69
CA MET A 1 -41.34 -24.63 -26.35
C MET A 1 -40.09 -24.76 -25.48
N GLU A 2 -38.98 -25.12 -26.10
CA GLU A 2 -37.70 -25.22 -25.39
C GLU A 2 -37.19 -23.80 -25.19
N ARG A 3 -36.98 -23.42 -23.94
CA ARG A 3 -36.26 -22.19 -23.61
C ARG A 3 -34.82 -22.43 -24.02
N GLY A 4 -34.47 -21.96 -25.22
CA GLY A 4 -33.08 -21.76 -25.60
C GLY A 4 -32.40 -20.96 -24.50
N ALA A 5 -31.34 -21.53 -23.95
CA ALA A 5 -30.44 -20.78 -23.10
C ALA A 5 -29.87 -19.64 -23.97
N ASP A 6 -30.17 -18.40 -23.60
CA ASP A 6 -29.39 -17.25 -24.04
C ASP A 6 -27.94 -17.56 -23.69
N LEU A 7 -27.13 -17.87 -24.69
CA LEU A 7 -25.68 -17.77 -24.60
C LEU A 7 -25.38 -16.28 -24.74
N PRO A 8 -24.94 -15.57 -23.69
CA PRO A 8 -24.37 -14.26 -23.91
C PRO A 8 -23.04 -14.50 -24.61
N GLY A 9 -23.02 -14.23 -25.92
CA GLY A 9 -21.79 -13.97 -26.64
C GLY A 9 -20.99 -12.89 -25.92
N ASP A 10 -19.67 -12.98 -26.11
CA ASP A 10 -18.67 -11.97 -25.73
C ASP A 10 -18.13 -12.12 -24.31
N GLN A 11 -17.71 -13.35 -23.98
CA GLN A 11 -16.91 -13.70 -22.81
C GLN A 11 -15.46 -14.06 -23.16
N GLU A 12 -14.99 -13.68 -24.34
CA GLU A 12 -13.68 -14.09 -24.83
C GLU A 12 -12.59 -13.16 -24.26
N ASN A 13 -11.77 -13.72 -23.37
CA ASN A 13 -10.62 -13.14 -22.65
C ASN A 13 -10.87 -12.49 -21.28
N ARG A 14 -11.47 -13.24 -20.36
CA ARG A 14 -11.13 -13.13 -18.93
C ARG A 14 -9.92 -14.03 -18.66
N MET A 15 -9.06 -13.72 -17.71
CA MET A 15 -8.10 -14.67 -17.13
C MET A 15 -8.84 -15.86 -16.46
N LEU A 16 -9.34 -16.76 -17.30
CA LEU A 16 -9.91 -18.12 -17.22
C LEU A 16 -10.89 -18.56 -16.12
N GLU A 17 -11.06 -17.82 -15.03
CA GLU A 17 -12.03 -18.17 -13.98
C GLU A 17 -12.97 -16.97 -13.71
N PRO A 18 -14.18 -17.21 -13.18
CA PRO A 18 -15.03 -16.13 -12.69
C PRO A 18 -14.28 -15.29 -11.64
N ALA A 19 -14.49 -13.97 -11.71
CA ALA A 19 -14.02 -13.04 -10.70
C ALA A 19 -14.54 -13.45 -9.31
N ASP A 20 -13.75 -13.14 -8.29
CA ASP A 20 -14.08 -13.51 -6.93
C ASP A 20 -15.34 -12.81 -6.42
N ALA A 21 -16.15 -13.55 -5.65
CA ALA A 21 -17.44 -13.11 -5.15
C ALA A 21 -17.30 -11.98 -4.13
N GLU A 22 -16.12 -11.81 -3.52
CA GLU A 22 -15.82 -10.73 -2.58
C GLU A 22 -15.36 -9.42 -3.27
N GLY A 23 -15.43 -9.35 -4.60
CA GLY A 23 -15.16 -8.14 -5.38
C GLY A 23 -13.76 -8.06 -5.98
N GLY A 24 -12.99 -9.15 -5.96
CA GLY A 24 -11.70 -9.25 -6.64
C GLY A 24 -11.86 -9.42 -8.15
N ALA A 25 -11.00 -8.78 -8.96
CA ALA A 25 -11.10 -8.81 -10.42
C ALA A 25 -10.67 -10.14 -11.08
N LEU A 26 -10.06 -11.05 -10.31
CA LEU A 26 -9.44 -12.28 -10.80
C LEU A 26 -10.06 -13.50 -10.16
N GLY A 27 -10.08 -14.63 -10.87
CA GLY A 27 -10.43 -15.91 -10.29
C GLY A 27 -9.30 -16.50 -9.42
N LYS A 28 -9.64 -17.54 -8.65
CA LYS A 28 -8.80 -18.13 -7.59
C LYS A 28 -7.41 -18.54 -8.06
N THR A 29 -7.31 -19.15 -9.24
CA THR A 29 -6.02 -19.59 -9.79
C THR A 29 -5.08 -18.41 -10.03
N PHE A 30 -5.57 -17.34 -10.67
CA PHE A 30 -4.76 -16.15 -10.94
C PHE A 30 -4.46 -15.36 -9.66
N GLN A 31 -5.38 -15.34 -8.70
CA GLN A 31 -5.10 -14.76 -7.37
C GLN A 31 -3.95 -15.47 -6.67
N CYS A 32 -3.94 -16.80 -6.68
CA CYS A 32 -2.86 -17.60 -6.09
C CYS A 32 -1.51 -17.28 -6.74
N ILE A 33 -1.46 -17.33 -8.07
CA ILE A 33 -0.23 -17.05 -8.83
C ILE A 33 0.26 -15.63 -8.54
N LEU A 34 -0.59 -14.61 -8.70
CA LEU A 34 -0.16 -13.22 -8.52
C LEU A 34 0.21 -12.91 -7.08
N THR A 35 -0.55 -13.40 -6.10
CA THR A 35 -0.22 -13.18 -4.68
C THR A 35 1.14 -13.74 -4.34
N GLU A 36 1.45 -14.95 -4.81
CA GLU A 36 2.76 -15.55 -4.59
C GLU A 36 3.88 -14.78 -5.31
N GLN A 37 3.65 -14.32 -6.54
CA GLN A 37 4.64 -13.49 -7.25
C GLN A 37 4.89 -12.16 -6.53
N PHE A 38 3.84 -11.43 -6.16
CA PHE A 38 3.98 -10.16 -5.44
C PHE A 38 4.61 -10.32 -4.06
N LYS A 39 4.28 -11.41 -3.34
CA LYS A 39 4.88 -11.72 -2.05
C LYS A 39 6.39 -11.93 -2.20
N ARG A 40 6.81 -12.79 -3.13
CA ARG A 40 8.24 -13.06 -3.39
C ARG A 40 8.99 -11.81 -3.84
N LEU A 41 8.37 -10.97 -4.68
CA LEU A 41 8.96 -9.70 -5.10
C LEU A 41 9.19 -8.77 -3.92
N ARG A 42 8.20 -8.64 -3.03
CA ARG A 42 8.33 -7.80 -1.83
C ARG A 42 9.36 -8.35 -0.85
N GLU A 43 9.30 -9.64 -0.52
CA GLU A 43 10.17 -10.26 0.49
C GLU A 43 11.61 -10.46 0.00
N GLY A 44 11.80 -10.67 -1.30
CA GLY A 44 13.11 -10.87 -1.92
C GLY A 44 13.86 -9.58 -2.25
N ASP A 45 13.22 -8.41 -2.10
CA ASP A 45 13.82 -7.12 -2.42
C ASP A 45 14.40 -6.43 -1.17
N ARG A 46 15.74 -6.38 -1.10
CA ARG A 46 16.47 -5.68 -0.03
C ARG A 46 16.21 -4.16 -0.01
N PHE A 47 15.77 -3.60 -1.13
CA PHE A 47 15.42 -2.18 -1.29
C PHE A 47 13.91 -1.94 -1.19
N TRP A 48 13.12 -2.95 -0.80
CA TRP A 48 11.70 -2.76 -0.55
C TRP A 48 11.47 -1.63 0.46
N HIS A 49 10.70 -0.61 0.06
CA HIS A 49 10.58 0.65 0.78
C HIS A 49 10.06 0.54 2.22
N GLU A 50 9.37 -0.55 2.57
CA GLU A 50 8.87 -0.77 3.94
C GLU A 50 9.80 -1.62 4.81
N ASN A 51 10.97 -2.02 4.30
CA ASN A 51 11.94 -2.75 5.11
C ASN A 51 12.36 -1.90 6.32
N ALA A 52 12.40 -2.53 7.49
CA ALA A 52 12.96 -1.92 8.69
C ALA A 52 14.50 -2.01 8.69
N PRO A 53 15.22 -1.06 9.31
CA PRO A 53 16.66 -1.18 9.49
C PRO A 53 17.02 -2.45 10.27
N ASN A 54 17.74 -3.37 9.62
CA ASN A 54 18.18 -4.63 10.21
C ASN A 54 19.56 -4.99 9.64
N ARG A 55 20.57 -5.06 10.51
CA ARG A 55 21.95 -5.40 10.12
C ARG A 55 22.10 -6.85 9.67
N SER A 56 21.33 -7.78 10.24
CA SER A 56 21.40 -9.20 9.84
C SER A 56 20.76 -9.47 8.48
N LEU A 57 19.98 -8.51 7.96
CA LEU A 57 19.34 -8.57 6.64
C LEU A 57 19.94 -7.56 5.65
N ASP A 58 21.06 -6.89 6.01
CA ASP A 58 21.72 -5.86 5.21
C ASP A 58 20.79 -4.71 4.72
N THR A 59 19.75 -4.39 5.51
CA THR A 59 18.80 -3.30 5.24
C THR A 59 19.09 -2.03 6.04
N ASP A 60 20.11 -2.03 6.91
CA ASP A 60 20.49 -0.87 7.74
C ASP A 60 20.88 0.38 6.93
N LYS A 61 21.34 0.18 5.68
CA LYS A 61 21.72 1.25 4.75
C LYS A 61 20.70 1.51 3.63
N THR A 62 19.69 0.65 3.48
CA THR A 62 18.70 0.75 2.38
C THR A 62 17.30 1.10 2.87
N ALA A 63 16.99 0.79 4.13
CA ALA A 63 15.71 1.13 4.74
C ALA A 63 15.54 2.65 4.87
N PHE A 64 14.32 3.12 4.60
CA PHE A 64 13.94 4.50 4.92
C PHE A 64 13.84 4.69 6.44
N THR A 65 14.04 5.93 6.89
CA THR A 65 13.71 6.31 8.27
C THR A 65 12.19 6.29 8.48
N GLN A 66 11.75 6.19 9.74
CA GLN A 66 10.32 6.21 10.07
C GLN A 66 9.60 7.46 9.54
N CYS A 67 10.25 8.62 9.59
CA CYS A 67 9.68 9.88 9.13
C CYS A 67 9.54 9.89 7.59
N GLN A 68 10.55 9.42 6.87
CA GLN A 68 10.49 9.26 5.42
C GLN A 68 9.37 8.29 5.01
N LEU A 69 9.27 7.14 5.69
CA LEU A 69 8.24 6.13 5.42
C LEU A 69 6.82 6.66 5.70
N GLN A 70 6.65 7.50 6.73
CA GLN A 70 5.38 8.18 6.99
C GLN A 70 4.96 9.11 5.85
N GLU A 71 5.89 9.86 5.27
CA GLU A 71 5.62 10.72 4.12
C GLU A 71 5.33 9.90 2.85
N ILE A 72 6.09 8.82 2.59
CA ILE A 72 5.81 7.89 1.47
C ILE A 72 4.38 7.32 1.56
N ARG A 73 3.93 6.94 2.75
CA ARG A 73 2.58 6.39 2.97
C ARG A 73 1.43 7.36 2.73
N LYS A 74 1.69 8.67 2.67
CA LYS A 74 0.66 9.68 2.32
C LYS A 74 0.41 9.72 0.82
N VAL A 75 1.35 9.26 0.00
CA VAL A 75 1.29 9.36 -1.46
C VAL A 75 0.08 8.58 -1.97
N THR A 76 -0.68 9.22 -2.87
CA THR A 76 -1.80 8.60 -3.57
C THR A 76 -1.62 8.75 -5.07
N LEU A 77 -2.07 7.77 -5.86
CA LEU A 77 -2.03 7.88 -7.33
C LEU A 77 -2.83 9.08 -7.83
N ALA A 78 -3.90 9.47 -7.13
CA ALA A 78 -4.66 10.70 -7.40
C ALA A 78 -3.76 11.95 -7.34
N LYS A 79 -2.97 12.09 -6.27
CA LYS A 79 -2.06 13.23 -6.09
C LYS A 79 -0.93 13.23 -7.13
N ILE A 80 -0.36 12.07 -7.42
CA ILE A 80 0.66 11.93 -8.48
C ILE A 80 0.11 12.45 -9.82
N ILE A 81 -1.11 12.07 -10.19
CA ILE A 81 -1.73 12.55 -11.43
C ILE A 81 -1.96 14.06 -11.37
N CYS A 82 -2.53 14.60 -10.27
CA CYS A 82 -2.75 16.04 -10.11
C CYS A 82 -1.46 16.86 -10.25
N ASP A 83 -0.35 16.40 -9.69
CA ASP A 83 0.91 17.16 -9.68
C ASP A 83 1.65 17.11 -11.03
N ASN A 84 1.32 16.16 -11.91
CA ASN A 84 2.05 15.92 -13.16
C ASN A 84 1.21 16.04 -14.44
N ALA A 85 -0.11 16.23 -14.33
CA ALA A 85 -1.01 16.41 -15.46
C ALA A 85 -1.53 17.83 -15.54
N GLU A 86 -1.59 18.38 -16.74
CA GLU A 86 -2.20 19.70 -16.96
C GLU A 86 -3.73 19.62 -16.96
N SER A 87 -4.38 20.68 -16.49
CA SER A 87 -5.84 20.88 -16.61
C SER A 87 -6.73 19.84 -15.90
N ILE A 88 -6.26 19.23 -14.80
CA ILE A 88 -7.07 18.36 -13.93
C ILE A 88 -7.34 19.08 -12.59
N PRO A 89 -8.46 19.81 -12.42
CA PRO A 89 -8.76 20.50 -11.16
C PRO A 89 -9.28 19.55 -10.07
N SER A 90 -9.86 18.41 -10.46
CA SER A 90 -10.42 17.44 -9.53
C SER A 90 -10.33 16.02 -10.07
N ILE A 91 -10.21 15.05 -9.17
CA ILE A 91 -10.01 13.64 -9.49
C ILE A 91 -10.65 12.75 -8.41
N PRO A 92 -11.05 11.50 -8.68
CA PRO A 92 -11.46 10.58 -7.62
C PRO A 92 -10.31 10.31 -6.64
N ARG A 93 -10.61 10.29 -5.34
CA ARG A 93 -9.59 10.02 -4.30
C ARG A 93 -8.89 8.66 -4.48
N ARG A 94 -9.62 7.66 -4.98
CA ARG A 94 -9.11 6.31 -5.30
C ARG A 94 -9.33 6.06 -6.78
N VAL A 95 -8.34 6.40 -7.61
CA VAL A 95 -8.51 6.42 -9.08
C VAL A 95 -8.75 5.05 -9.71
N LEU A 96 -8.34 3.95 -9.04
CA LEU A 96 -8.60 2.59 -9.51
C LEU A 96 -10.00 2.08 -9.13
N GLN A 97 -10.76 2.85 -8.34
CA GLN A 97 -12.13 2.56 -7.97
C GLN A 97 -13.06 3.49 -8.75
N GLN A 98 -14.04 2.93 -9.45
CA GLN A 98 -15.05 3.73 -10.13
C GLN A 98 -15.85 4.53 -9.09
N SER A 99 -15.78 5.86 -9.18
CA SER A 99 -16.41 6.78 -8.25
C SER A 99 -16.95 7.98 -8.99
N LYS A 100 -18.17 8.41 -8.63
CA LYS A 100 -18.75 9.68 -9.07
C LYS A 100 -18.34 10.84 -8.16
N ILE A 101 -17.64 10.55 -7.07
CA ILE A 101 -17.18 11.55 -6.09
C ILE A 101 -15.75 11.94 -6.45
N PHE A 102 -15.60 13.20 -6.81
CA PHE A 102 -14.33 13.84 -7.12
C PHE A 102 -13.90 14.72 -5.96
N VAL A 103 -12.60 14.85 -5.78
CA VAL A 103 -12.00 15.77 -4.82
C VAL A 103 -11.11 16.74 -5.57
N ASP A 104 -11.10 17.99 -5.12
CA ASP A 104 -10.17 19.00 -5.63
C ASP A 104 -8.72 18.56 -5.37
N CYS A 105 -7.85 18.77 -6.37
CA CYS A 105 -6.44 18.36 -6.29
C CYS A 105 -5.70 19.01 -5.10
N ASN A 106 -6.06 20.23 -4.71
CA ASN A 106 -5.44 20.93 -3.57
C ASN A 106 -5.88 20.36 -2.20
N LYS A 107 -6.91 19.51 -2.17
CA LYS A 107 -7.39 18.84 -0.94
C LYS A 107 -6.81 17.44 -0.76
N LEU A 108 -5.97 16.98 -1.69
CA LEU A 108 -5.25 15.73 -1.56
C LEU A 108 -4.02 15.91 -0.66
N PRO A 109 -3.64 14.90 0.12
CA PRO A 109 -2.49 14.99 1.01
C PRO A 109 -1.20 15.20 0.23
N GLU A 110 -0.38 16.12 0.68
CA GLU A 110 0.96 16.38 0.14
C GLU A 110 2.03 15.65 0.94
N MET A 111 3.04 15.18 0.23
CA MET A 111 4.23 14.57 0.80
C MET A 111 5.21 15.68 1.18
N ASN A 112 5.65 15.72 2.44
CA ASN A 112 6.72 16.62 2.83
C ASN A 112 8.07 16.04 2.41
N LEU A 113 8.76 16.66 1.45
CA LEU A 113 10.07 16.20 0.96
C LEU A 113 11.25 16.66 1.83
N ASP A 114 11.04 17.59 2.77
CA ASP A 114 12.09 18.07 3.67
C ASP A 114 12.67 16.91 4.51
N VAL A 115 11.89 15.85 4.74
CA VAL A 115 12.32 14.67 5.51
C VAL A 115 13.44 13.86 4.83
N PHE A 116 13.73 14.13 3.56
CA PHE A 116 14.80 13.50 2.79
C PHE A 116 16.06 14.36 2.69
N THR A 117 16.02 15.60 3.19
CA THR A 117 17.20 16.47 3.20
C THR A 117 18.26 15.94 4.19
N PRO A 118 19.56 16.16 3.94
CA PRO A 118 20.64 15.64 4.80
C PRO A 118 20.59 16.16 6.25
N ASP A 119 20.06 17.37 6.45
CA ASP A 119 19.98 18.05 7.74
C ASP A 119 18.76 17.62 8.57
N PHE A 120 17.74 17.03 7.94
CA PHE A 120 16.54 16.58 8.64
C PHE A 120 16.83 15.53 9.72
N LYS A 121 16.34 15.77 10.93
CA LYS A 121 16.48 14.86 12.07
C LYS A 121 15.18 14.14 12.36
N CYS A 122 15.09 12.88 11.93
CA CYS A 122 13.94 12.05 12.26
C CYS A 122 13.91 11.69 13.76
N ARG A 123 12.94 12.25 14.49
CA ARG A 123 12.75 11.97 15.91
C ARG A 123 12.10 10.59 16.07
N GLN A 124 12.88 9.61 16.48
CA GLN A 124 12.37 8.29 16.85
C GLN A 124 11.43 8.43 18.06
N ILE A 125 10.18 8.00 17.94
CA ILE A 125 9.34 7.77 19.11
C ILE A 125 9.94 6.56 19.82
N LYS A 126 10.74 6.81 20.87
CA LYS A 126 11.14 5.75 21.79
C LYS A 126 9.85 5.28 22.48
N TYR A 127 9.28 4.17 22.01
CA TYR A 127 8.36 3.41 22.83
C TYR A 127 9.08 3.17 24.16
N ARG A 128 8.49 3.63 25.27
CA ARG A 128 9.00 3.39 26.62
C ARG A 128 9.29 1.90 26.71
N THR A 129 10.55 1.61 26.94
CA THR A 129 11.09 0.27 26.88
C THR A 129 10.44 -0.57 27.97
N TRP A 130 10.12 -1.82 27.62
CA TRP A 130 9.37 -2.79 28.44
C TRP A 130 10.06 -3.19 29.76
N TRP A 131 11.24 -2.65 30.08
CA TRP A 131 11.91 -2.82 31.37
C TRP A 131 11.53 -1.77 32.43
N ALA A 132 10.71 -0.77 32.09
CA ALA A 132 10.22 0.23 33.06
C ALA A 132 8.97 -0.22 33.85
N ILE A 133 8.51 -1.47 33.68
CA ILE A 133 7.41 -2.08 34.46
C ILE A 133 7.82 -3.51 34.85
N SER A 134 8.94 -3.67 35.55
CA SER A 134 9.39 -4.98 36.06
C SER A 134 9.35 -5.10 37.58
N THR A 135 8.73 -4.17 38.29
CA THR A 135 8.43 -4.34 39.72
C THR A 135 6.97 -4.73 39.89
N VAL A 136 6.61 -5.93 39.43
CA VAL A 136 5.51 -6.67 40.06
C VAL A 136 6.14 -7.43 41.21
N ASP A 137 5.91 -6.94 42.42
CA ASP A 137 6.26 -7.62 43.65
C ASP A 137 5.36 -8.86 43.80
N TRP A 138 5.97 -10.05 43.91
CA TRP A 138 5.28 -11.32 44.11
C TRP A 138 5.27 -11.74 45.60
N SER A 139 5.30 -10.80 46.55
CA SER A 139 5.24 -11.15 47.98
C SER A 139 3.83 -11.49 48.52
N TYR A 140 2.83 -11.67 47.66
CA TYR A 140 1.46 -12.02 48.07
C TYR A 140 0.85 -13.08 47.15
N TYR A 141 1.47 -14.26 47.10
CA TYR A 141 0.83 -15.57 46.94
C TYR A 141 1.77 -16.66 47.43
#